data_AF-A0ABD6EWV5-F1
#
_entry.id   AF-A0ABD6EWV5-F1
#
_cell.length_a   1.000
_cell.length_b   1.000
_cell.length_c   1.000
_cell.angle_alpha   90.00
_cell.angle_beta   90.00
_cell.angle_gamma   90.00
#
_symmetry.space_group_name_H-M   'P 1'
#
loop_
_entity.id
_entity.type
_entity.pdbx_description
1 polymer ?
#
loop_
_entity_poly.entity_id
_entity_poly.type
_entity_poly.pdbx_seq_one_letter_code
_entity_poly.pdbx_strand_id
1 'polypeptide(L)'
;EVISSVLEFIYTENCSDLLNHPLEILAAADRFCLERLKLQCQDVLIRDITPKNICERLRAADLYGAAKLRKKALSVFQRNKQQILESREWNDLEKDCPALAASVLKSLIINTPDTIRPTSTTPVQDSILAKRPRIT
;
A
#
# COMPACT_ATOMS: atom_id res chain seq x y z
N GLU A 1 -0.58 30.89 1.32
CA GLU A 1 0.29 30.32 0.26
C GLU A 1 -0.53 29.48 -0.71
N VAL A 2 -0.93 28.25 -0.36
CA VAL A 2 -1.55 27.22 -1.25
C VAL A 2 -2.50 27.72 -2.36
N ILE A 3 -3.43 28.64 -2.08
CA ILE A 3 -4.35 29.19 -3.12
C ILE A 3 -3.61 29.97 -4.20
N SER A 4 -2.54 30.71 -3.85
CA SER A 4 -1.67 31.41 -4.80
C SER A 4 -0.94 30.41 -5.70
N SER A 5 -0.44 29.30 -5.16
CA SER A 5 0.25 28.23 -5.90
C SER A 5 -0.71 27.43 -6.80
N VAL A 6 -2.00 27.36 -6.46
CA VAL A 6 -3.06 26.83 -7.34
C VAL A 6 -3.41 27.80 -8.46
N LEU A 7 -3.47 29.10 -8.19
CA LEU A 7 -3.66 30.12 -9.24
C LEU A 7 -2.45 30.18 -10.19
N GLU A 8 -1.23 30.08 -9.66
CA GLU A 8 0.01 29.91 -10.46
C GLU A 8 -0.15 28.73 -11.44
N PHE A 9 -0.59 27.57 -10.96
CA PHE A 9 -0.81 26.39 -11.81
C PHE A 9 -1.89 26.62 -12.89
N ILE A 10 -2.99 27.29 -12.55
CA ILE A 10 -4.06 27.60 -13.51
C ILE A 10 -3.58 28.55 -14.63
N TYR A 11 -2.65 29.46 -14.34
CA TYR A 11 -2.13 30.43 -15.32
C TYR A 11 -0.83 30.00 -16.03
N THR A 12 -0.06 29.06 -15.48
CA THR A 12 1.30 28.71 -15.97
C THR A 12 1.57 27.22 -16.16
N GLU A 13 0.63 26.34 -15.79
CA GLU A 13 0.79 24.88 -15.69
C GLU A 13 1.94 24.40 -14.76
N ASN A 14 2.47 25.29 -13.91
CA ASN A 14 3.53 25.01 -12.94
C ASN A 14 3.08 25.38 -11.52
N CYS A 15 3.60 24.68 -10.51
CA CYS A 15 3.30 24.95 -9.11
C CYS A 15 4.60 24.94 -8.30
N SER A 16 5.09 26.12 -7.92
CA SER A 16 6.42 26.29 -7.33
C SER A 16 6.51 25.76 -5.89
N ASP A 17 5.42 25.87 -5.11
CA ASP A 17 5.34 25.38 -3.72
C ASP A 17 5.13 23.87 -3.57
N LEU A 18 5.05 23.12 -4.68
CA LEU A 18 4.71 21.69 -4.70
C LEU A 18 5.62 20.83 -3.79
N LEU A 19 6.87 21.24 -3.61
CA LEU A 19 7.85 20.56 -2.75
C LEU A 19 7.69 20.91 -1.26
N ASN A 20 7.13 22.08 -0.94
CA ASN A 20 6.99 22.60 0.42
C ASN A 20 5.72 22.05 1.09
N HIS A 21 4.59 22.11 0.38
CA HIS A 21 3.26 21.79 0.92
C HIS A 21 2.50 20.71 0.11
N PRO A 22 3.11 19.55 -0.21
CA PRO A 22 2.55 18.58 -1.17
C PRO A 22 1.21 17.96 -0.75
N LEU A 23 0.91 17.85 0.55
CA LEU A 23 -0.37 17.34 1.05
C LEU A 23 -1.50 18.38 0.93
N GLU A 24 -1.21 19.64 1.23
CA GLU A 24 -2.20 20.73 1.14
C GLU A 24 -2.49 21.08 -0.34
N ILE A 25 -1.46 21.06 -1.18
CA ILE A 25 -1.59 21.25 -2.63
C ILE A 25 -2.30 20.04 -3.26
N LEU A 26 -2.12 18.81 -2.75
CA LEU A 26 -2.95 17.65 -3.15
C LEU A 26 -4.43 17.87 -2.79
N ALA A 27 -4.72 18.33 -1.56
CA ALA A 27 -6.08 18.62 -1.11
C ALA A 27 -6.76 19.71 -1.96
N ALA A 28 -6.02 20.76 -2.31
CA ALA A 28 -6.51 21.82 -3.17
C ALA A 28 -6.67 21.35 -4.63
N ALA A 29 -5.72 20.59 -5.18
CA ALA A 29 -5.80 20.03 -6.53
C ALA A 29 -7.01 19.09 -6.69
N ASP A 30 -7.37 18.34 -5.65
CA ASP A 30 -8.58 17.53 -5.63
C ASP A 30 -9.85 18.42 -5.60
N ARG A 31 -9.90 19.41 -4.68
CA ARG A 31 -11.01 20.36 -4.55
C ARG A 31 -11.29 21.17 -5.82
N PHE A 32 -10.25 21.51 -6.59
CA PHE A 32 -10.34 22.25 -7.86
C PHE A 32 -10.35 21.33 -9.10
N CYS A 33 -10.45 20.01 -8.93
CA CYS A 33 -10.45 19.01 -10.01
C CYS A 33 -9.24 19.08 -10.97
N LEU A 34 -8.09 19.58 -10.50
CA LEU A 34 -6.86 19.77 -11.28
C LEU A 34 -6.07 18.46 -11.37
N GLU A 35 -6.56 17.49 -12.15
CA GLU A 35 -5.97 16.14 -12.24
C GLU A 35 -4.48 16.15 -12.58
N ARG A 36 -4.02 17.05 -13.46
CA ARG A 36 -2.61 17.17 -13.84
C ARG A 36 -1.71 17.59 -12.67
N LEU A 37 -2.16 18.55 -11.85
CA LEU A 37 -1.49 18.94 -10.60
C LEU A 37 -1.57 17.81 -9.56
N LYS A 38 -2.75 17.19 -9.40
CA LYS A 38 -3.00 16.04 -8.52
C LYS A 38 -2.05 14.86 -8.82
N LEU A 39 -1.69 14.64 -10.09
CA LEU A 39 -0.69 13.65 -10.48
C LEU A 39 0.74 14.06 -10.09
N GLN A 40 1.12 15.33 -10.27
CA GLN A 40 2.42 15.86 -9.83
C GLN A 40 2.59 15.79 -8.29
N CYS A 41 1.56 16.16 -7.52
CA CYS A 41 1.56 16.01 -6.06
C CYS A 41 1.83 14.55 -5.66
N GLN A 42 1.18 13.59 -6.35
CA GLN A 42 1.39 12.17 -6.11
C GLN A 42 2.83 11.73 -6.43
N ASP A 43 3.47 12.23 -7.50
CA ASP A 43 4.88 11.90 -7.80
C ASP A 43 5.87 12.45 -6.77
N VAL A 44 5.60 13.62 -6.18
CA VAL A 44 6.41 14.17 -5.08
C VAL A 44 6.21 13.31 -3.81
N LEU A 45 4.96 13.10 -3.40
CA LEU A 45 4.61 12.29 -2.22
C LEU A 45 5.09 10.83 -2.31
N ILE A 46 5.26 10.31 -3.53
CA ILE A 46 5.80 8.97 -3.85
C ILE A 46 7.31 8.87 -3.62
N ARG A 47 8.08 9.93 -3.89
CA ARG A 47 9.54 9.95 -3.70
C ARG A 47 9.93 9.94 -2.23
N ASP A 48 9.08 10.50 -1.38
CA ASP A 48 9.26 10.68 0.05
C ASP A 48 8.55 9.59 0.92
N ILE A 49 8.10 8.47 0.35
CA ILE A 49 7.46 7.42 1.17
C ILE A 49 8.50 6.73 2.08
N THR A 50 8.29 6.84 3.38
CA THR A 50 9.05 6.16 4.44
C THR A 50 8.12 5.25 5.25
N PRO A 51 8.61 4.20 5.96
CA PRO A 51 7.74 3.35 6.77
C PRO A 51 7.02 4.07 7.91
N LYS A 52 7.44 5.28 8.30
CA LYS A 52 6.77 6.12 9.30
C LYS A 52 5.61 6.94 8.71
N ASN A 53 5.86 7.66 7.61
CA ASN A 53 4.82 8.49 6.99
C ASN A 53 3.80 7.68 6.18
N ILE A 54 4.03 6.39 5.93
CA ILE A 54 3.17 5.56 5.07
C ILE A 54 1.69 5.53 5.51
N CYS A 55 1.41 5.57 6.81
CA CYS A 55 0.04 5.58 7.34
C CYS A 55 -0.68 6.91 7.05
N GLU A 56 0.03 8.04 7.17
CA GLU A 56 -0.45 9.37 6.74
C GLU A 56 -0.67 9.40 5.22
N ARG A 57 0.31 8.93 4.44
CA ARG A 57 0.21 8.90 2.97
C ARG A 57 -0.93 8.01 2.47
N LEU A 58 -1.24 6.91 3.16
CA LEU A 58 -2.42 6.09 2.90
C LEU A 58 -3.73 6.82 3.26
N ARG A 59 -3.78 7.51 4.40
CA ARG A 59 -4.94 8.31 4.83
C ARG A 59 -5.26 9.43 3.83
N ALA A 60 -4.24 10.19 3.41
CA ALA A 60 -4.35 11.22 2.38
C ALA A 60 -4.74 10.64 1.00
N ALA A 61 -4.24 9.44 0.65
CA ALA A 61 -4.55 8.81 -0.63
C ALA A 61 -5.97 8.22 -0.72
N ASP A 62 -6.57 7.85 0.41
CA ASP A 62 -7.98 7.47 0.50
C ASP A 62 -8.87 8.74 0.45
N LEU A 63 -8.55 9.74 1.29
CA LEU A 63 -9.30 11.00 1.42
C LEU A 63 -9.38 11.82 0.12
N TYR A 64 -8.27 11.96 -0.61
CA TYR A 64 -8.19 12.74 -1.86
C TYR A 64 -8.24 11.85 -3.12
N GLY A 65 -8.71 10.60 -3.01
CA GLY A 65 -8.83 9.67 -4.15
C GLY A 65 -7.53 9.49 -4.97
N ALA A 66 -6.37 9.51 -4.31
CA ALA A 66 -5.06 9.58 -4.96
C ALA A 66 -4.53 8.17 -5.32
N ALA A 67 -5.14 7.56 -6.34
CA ALA A 67 -4.94 6.15 -6.69
C ALA A 67 -3.47 5.76 -7.01
N LYS A 68 -2.69 6.66 -7.61
CA LYS A 68 -1.27 6.42 -7.94
C LYS A 68 -0.42 6.38 -6.66
N LEU A 69 -0.67 7.31 -5.72
CA LEU A 69 -0.06 7.32 -4.39
C LEU A 69 -0.47 6.07 -3.58
N ARG A 70 -1.77 5.73 -3.53
CA ARG A 70 -2.28 4.53 -2.84
C ARG A 70 -1.57 3.26 -3.32
N LYS A 71 -1.51 3.03 -4.64
CA LYS A 71 -0.88 1.85 -5.23
C LYS A 71 0.62 1.75 -4.88
N LYS A 72 1.33 2.88 -4.88
CA LYS A 72 2.75 2.92 -4.53
C LYS A 72 2.99 2.73 -3.03
N ALA A 73 2.18 3.37 -2.18
CA ALA A 73 2.22 3.19 -0.73
C ALA A 73 1.99 1.72 -0.35
N LEU A 74 0.97 1.06 -0.90
CA LEU A 74 0.74 -0.39 -0.69
C LEU A 74 1.95 -1.25 -1.11
N SER A 75 2.63 -0.90 -2.21
CA SER A 75 3.83 -1.62 -2.66
C SER A 75 5.05 -1.44 -1.73
N VAL A 76 5.18 -0.29 -1.05
CA VAL A 76 6.18 -0.08 0.01
C VAL A 76 5.77 -0.79 1.29
N PHE A 77 4.47 -0.76 1.63
CA PHE A 77 3.91 -1.43 2.81
C PHE A 77 4.19 -2.93 2.77
N GLN A 78 3.92 -3.59 1.63
CA GLN A 78 4.15 -5.03 1.45
C GLN A 78 5.59 -5.47 1.75
N ARG A 79 6.58 -4.59 1.48
CA ARG A 79 8.01 -4.85 1.72
C ARG A 79 8.38 -4.71 3.20
N ASN A 80 7.84 -3.69 3.86
CA ASN A 80 8.18 -3.32 5.24
C ASN A 80 7.10 -3.76 6.25
N LYS A 81 6.26 -4.73 5.88
CA LYS A 81 4.98 -5.01 6.55
C LYS A 81 5.09 -5.32 8.05
N GLN A 82 6.14 -6.00 8.50
CA GLN A 82 6.36 -6.30 9.94
C GLN A 82 6.57 -4.99 10.73
N GLN A 83 7.61 -4.24 10.37
CA GLN A 83 7.94 -2.93 10.96
C GLN A 83 6.74 -1.97 10.99
N ILE A 84 5.90 -1.96 9.96
CA ILE A 84 4.75 -1.05 9.91
C ILE A 84 3.59 -1.56 10.78
N LEU A 85 3.27 -2.86 10.77
CA LEU A 85 2.21 -3.41 11.64
C LEU A 85 2.56 -3.31 13.14
N GLU A 86 3.85 -3.33 13.46
CA GLU A 86 4.37 -3.11 14.83
C GLU A 86 4.53 -1.62 15.20
N SER A 87 4.26 -0.69 14.26
CA SER A 87 4.41 0.76 14.48
C SER A 87 3.23 1.36 15.26
N ARG A 88 3.48 2.49 15.93
CA ARG A 88 2.40 3.26 16.58
C ARG A 88 1.50 3.90 15.54
N GLU A 89 2.12 4.38 14.46
CA GLU A 89 1.53 4.99 13.28
C GLU A 89 0.48 4.08 12.61
N TRP A 90 0.61 2.76 12.70
CA TRP A 90 -0.41 1.79 12.28
C TRP A 90 -1.49 1.55 13.34
N ASN A 91 -1.09 1.35 14.60
CA ASN A 91 -2.00 1.14 15.73
C ASN A 91 -3.00 2.30 15.91
N ASP A 92 -2.55 3.53 15.65
CA ASP A 92 -3.39 4.73 15.67
C ASP A 92 -4.25 4.87 14.40
N LEU A 93 -3.78 4.39 13.23
CA LEU A 93 -4.59 4.27 12.02
C LEU A 93 -5.74 3.26 12.18
N GLU A 94 -5.53 2.17 12.91
CA GLU A 94 -6.56 1.18 13.23
C GLU A 94 -7.65 1.73 14.16
N LYS A 95 -7.30 2.63 15.09
CA LYS A 95 -8.27 3.34 15.95
C LYS A 95 -9.05 4.40 15.19
N ASP A 96 -8.33 5.28 14.48
CA ASP A 96 -8.92 6.43 13.77
C ASP A 96 -9.78 5.99 12.59
N CYS A 97 -9.33 4.97 11.85
CA CYS A 97 -9.84 4.63 10.52
C CYS A 97 -9.85 3.10 10.28
N PRO A 98 -10.55 2.30 11.10
CA PRO A 98 -10.55 0.84 10.99
C PRO A 98 -10.99 0.31 9.61
N ALA A 99 -11.87 1.03 8.91
CA ALA A 99 -12.28 0.69 7.54
C ALA A 99 -11.11 0.80 6.53
N LEU A 100 -10.27 1.82 6.66
CA LEU A 100 -9.07 1.99 5.83
C LEU A 100 -8.01 0.93 6.17
N ALA A 101 -7.75 0.70 7.45
CA ALA A 101 -6.83 -0.35 7.89
C ALA A 101 -7.27 -1.73 7.36
N ALA A 102 -8.55 -2.09 7.50
CA ALA A 102 -9.10 -3.34 6.96
C ALA A 102 -9.03 -3.42 5.42
N SER A 103 -9.20 -2.30 4.71
CA SER A 103 -9.04 -2.22 3.25
C SER A 103 -7.58 -2.47 2.83
N VAL A 104 -6.62 -1.85 3.54
CA VAL A 104 -5.18 -2.06 3.37
C VAL A 104 -4.84 -3.53 3.63
N LEU A 105 -5.18 -4.09 4.80
CA LEU A 105 -4.89 -5.49 5.15
C LEU A 105 -5.43 -6.49 4.12
N LYS A 106 -6.69 -6.33 3.67
CA LYS A 106 -7.26 -7.15 2.58
C LYS A 106 -6.41 -7.06 1.31
N SER A 107 -5.98 -5.86 0.93
CA SER A 107 -5.11 -5.66 -0.23
C SER A 107 -3.69 -6.24 -0.06
N LEU A 108 -3.20 -6.46 1.17
CA LEU A 108 -1.94 -7.17 1.39
C LEU A 108 -2.11 -8.68 1.13
N ILE A 109 -3.18 -9.27 1.69
CA ILE A 109 -3.48 -10.70 1.58
C ILE A 109 -3.76 -11.10 0.12
N ILE A 110 -4.52 -10.29 -0.63
CA ILE A 110 -4.84 -10.55 -2.04
C ILE A 110 -3.59 -10.46 -2.94
N ASN A 111 -2.56 -9.71 -2.54
CA ASN A 111 -1.33 -9.53 -3.32
C ASN A 111 -0.15 -10.41 -2.87
N THR A 112 -0.29 -11.22 -1.81
CA THR A 112 0.68 -12.27 -1.51
C THR A 112 0.42 -13.50 -2.39
N PRO A 113 1.35 -13.91 -3.28
CA PRO A 113 1.25 -15.22 -3.91
C PRO A 113 1.34 -16.31 -2.83
N ASP A 114 0.47 -17.31 -2.95
CA ASP A 114 0.27 -18.30 -1.90
C ASP A 114 1.56 -19.06 -1.55
N THR A 115 1.96 -19.00 -0.28
CA THR A 115 3.06 -19.80 0.29
C THR A 115 2.58 -20.56 1.54
N ILE A 116 1.33 -21.03 1.51
CA ILE A 116 0.82 -22.08 2.41
C ILE A 116 0.04 -23.11 1.59
N ARG A 117 0.67 -23.68 0.55
CA ARG A 117 0.33 -25.04 0.11
C ARG A 117 0.73 -26.00 1.24
N PRO A 118 -0.21 -26.69 1.92
CA PRO A 118 0.17 -27.80 2.79
C PRO A 118 0.83 -28.90 1.94
N THR A 119 2.12 -29.15 2.20
CA THR A 119 2.92 -30.13 1.43
C THR A 119 2.67 -31.55 1.91
N SER A 120 1.54 -32.14 1.50
CA SER A 120 1.23 -33.56 1.70
C SER A 120 1.38 -34.36 0.40
N THR A 121 2.61 -34.48 -0.12
CA THR A 121 2.91 -35.31 -1.31
C THR A 121 4.33 -35.90 -1.29
N THR A 122 4.51 -36.93 -0.44
CA THR A 122 5.35 -38.15 -0.68
C THR A 122 6.85 -37.97 -1.04
N PRO A 123 7.63 -39.01 -1.42
CA PRO A 123 7.62 -40.46 -1.10
C PRO A 123 8.98 -40.99 -0.51
N VAL A 124 9.01 -42.19 0.12
CA VAL A 124 10.07 -43.26 0.11
C VAL A 124 9.78 -44.34 1.17
N GLN A 125 10.23 -45.60 1.10
CA GLN A 125 10.32 -46.54 -0.04
C GLN A 125 10.50 -48.01 0.44
N ASP A 126 9.95 -48.96 -0.32
CA ASP A 126 10.32 -50.39 -0.54
C ASP A 126 10.78 -51.38 0.57
N SER A 127 10.42 -52.66 0.31
CA SER A 127 10.87 -53.92 0.96
C SER A 127 10.36 -54.20 2.41
N ILE A 128 10.23 -55.44 2.90
CA ILE A 128 10.84 -56.71 2.45
C ILE A 128 9.88 -57.92 2.43
N LEU A 129 10.08 -58.75 1.41
CA LEU A 129 9.68 -60.14 1.09
C LEU A 129 9.32 -61.16 2.22
N ALA A 130 8.57 -62.20 1.81
CA ALA A 130 8.29 -63.53 2.43
C ALA A 130 7.01 -63.64 3.32
N LYS A 131 6.23 -64.73 3.29
CA LYS A 131 6.29 -66.01 2.53
C LYS A 131 4.88 -66.66 2.39
N ARG A 132 4.61 -67.35 1.26
CA ARG A 132 3.58 -68.43 1.14
C ARG A 132 4.05 -69.66 1.96
N PRO A 133 3.21 -70.66 2.38
CA PRO A 133 2.10 -71.30 1.63
C PRO A 133 0.91 -71.73 2.56
N ARG A 134 0.00 -72.71 2.36
CA ARG A 134 -0.49 -73.61 1.26
C ARG A 134 -1.86 -74.22 1.72
N ILE A 135 -2.80 -74.51 0.81
CA ILE A 135 -3.89 -75.55 0.89
C ILE A 135 -4.92 -75.35 2.04
N THR A 136 -6.23 -75.30 1.78
CA THR A 136 -7.05 -76.41 1.24
C THR A 136 -8.15 -75.90 0.33
#